data_AF-A0A1Q3LBG9-F1
#
_entry.id   AF-A0A1Q3LBG9-F1
#
_cell.length_a   1.000
_cell.length_b   1.000
_cell.length_c   1.000
_cell.angle_alpha   90.00
_cell.angle_beta   90.00
_cell.angle_gamma   90.00
#
_symmetry.space_group_name_H-M   'P 1'
#
loop_
_entity.id
_entity.type
_entity.pdbx_description
1 polymer ?
#
loop_
_entity_poly.entity_id
_entity_poly.type
_entity_poly.pdbx_seq_one_letter_code
_entity_poly.pdbx_strand_id
1 'polypeptide(L)'
;MASFNTVAGCVLASALFAMVVGKVSNAVVHPHKLDKPALAVSDEAPTQTAAAPAAIEIPPIGPKLASANVDAGKAIFQKQCFTCHTVDKGGANKVGPNLWGIVDRKKASHEGFSYSSALTGKGGDWTYEDIDHMIFKPTAYARGTKMAFAGLAKEQERADVIAYLRTMADSPKPLP
;
A
#
# COMPACT_ATOMS: atom_id res chain seq x y z
N MET A 1 8.63 35.66 47.24
CA MET A 1 8.17 34.26 47.34
C MET A 1 6.66 34.28 47.35
N ALA A 2 5.99 33.64 46.40
CA ALA A 2 4.52 33.55 46.41
C ALA A 2 4.08 32.79 47.67
N SER A 3 3.06 33.29 48.36
CA SER A 3 2.58 32.63 49.58
C SER A 3 2.02 31.25 49.22
N PHE A 4 2.10 30.30 50.15
CA PHE A 4 1.53 28.96 49.98
C PHE A 4 0.06 29.00 49.54
N ASN A 5 -0.71 29.97 50.05
CA ASN A 5 -2.11 30.18 49.67
C ASN A 5 -2.28 30.63 48.21
N THR A 6 -1.34 31.43 47.69
CA THR A 6 -1.34 31.87 46.29
C THR A 6 -1.07 30.70 45.33
N VAL A 7 -0.10 29.84 45.67
CA VAL A 7 0.24 28.66 44.86
C VAL A 7 -0.90 27.64 44.88
N ALA A 8 -1.47 27.36 46.05
CA ALA A 8 -2.63 26.47 46.18
C ALA A 8 -3.85 26.98 45.39
N GLY A 9 -4.11 28.30 45.41
CA GLY A 9 -5.18 28.93 44.64
C GLY A 9 -5.03 28.78 43.13
N CYS A 10 -3.81 28.96 42.59
CA CYS A 10 -3.55 28.79 41.16
C CYS A 10 -3.73 27.33 40.69
N VAL A 11 -3.31 26.36 41.50
CA VAL A 11 -3.47 24.93 41.18
C VAL A 11 -4.95 24.54 41.17
N LEU A 12 -5.71 24.97 42.19
CA LEU A 12 -7.15 24.71 42.27
C LEU A 12 -7.91 25.37 41.10
N ALA A 13 -7.59 26.62 40.76
CA ALA A 13 -8.23 27.32 39.65
C ALA A 13 -7.96 26.62 38.30
N SER A 14 -6.73 26.15 38.08
CA SER A 14 -6.35 25.42 36.87
C SER A 14 -7.07 24.07 36.76
N ALA A 15 -7.19 23.34 37.87
CA ALA A 15 -7.91 22.07 37.92
C ALA A 15 -9.42 22.24 37.66
N LEU A 16 -10.03 23.27 38.27
CA LEU A 16 -11.44 23.59 38.03
C LEU A 16 -11.69 24.02 36.59
N PHE A 17 -10.82 24.85 36.02
CA PHE A 17 -10.92 25.25 34.61
C PHE A 17 -10.85 24.04 33.67
N ALA A 18 -9.89 23.13 33.88
CA ALA A 18 -9.78 21.91 33.07
C ALA A 18 -11.05 21.03 33.17
N MET A 19 -11.63 20.87 34.36
CA MET A 19 -12.89 20.12 34.53
C MET A 19 -14.07 20.80 33.83
N VAL A 20 -14.19 22.13 33.92
CA VAL A 20 -15.27 22.88 33.27
C VAL A 20 -15.17 22.79 31.75
N VAL A 21 -13.98 22.99 31.18
CA VAL A 21 -13.74 22.84 29.73
C VAL A 21 -14.05 21.42 29.27
N GLY A 22 -13.70 20.40 30.06
CA GLY A 22 -14.04 19.00 29.77
C GLY A 22 -15.55 18.74 29.78
N LYS A 23 -16.28 19.27 30.77
CA LYS A 23 -17.74 19.12 30.88
C LYS A 23 -18.48 19.87 29.77
N VAL A 24 -18.05 21.07 29.40
CA VAL A 24 -18.62 21.85 28.30
C VAL A 24 -18.33 21.19 26.96
N SER A 25 -17.10 20.70 26.74
CA SER A 25 -16.76 19.93 25.53
C SER A 25 -17.64 18.69 25.39
N ASN A 26 -17.86 17.94 26.47
CA ASN A 26 -18.74 16.76 26.44
C ASN A 26 -20.21 17.14 26.17
N ALA A 27 -20.66 18.30 26.67
CA ALA A 27 -22.02 18.80 26.46
C ALA A 27 -22.24 19.39 25.06
N VAL A 28 -21.21 19.94 24.39
CA VAL A 28 -21.35 20.53 23.05
C VAL A 28 -21.04 19.52 21.95
N VAL A 29 -20.08 18.62 22.17
CA VAL A 29 -19.59 17.70 21.13
C VAL A 29 -20.47 16.46 20.98
N HIS A 30 -21.39 16.19 21.92
CA HIS A 30 -22.30 15.02 21.95
C HIS A 30 -21.82 13.87 21.06
N PRO A 31 -20.66 13.26 21.37
CA PRO A 31 -20.05 12.29 20.49
C PRO A 31 -20.99 11.08 20.45
N HIS A 32 -21.69 10.92 19.33
CA HIS A 32 -22.57 9.79 19.10
C HIS A 32 -21.71 8.53 18.97
N LYS A 33 -21.45 7.88 20.11
CA LYS A 33 -20.86 6.56 20.12
C LYS A 33 -21.91 5.61 19.58
N LEU A 34 -21.64 5.08 18.39
CA LEU A 34 -22.44 4.01 17.83
C LEU A 34 -22.30 2.80 18.75
N ASP A 35 -23.37 2.41 19.44
CA ASP A 35 -23.39 1.23 20.32
C ASP A 35 -23.14 -0.09 19.54
N LYS A 36 -23.20 -0.02 18.21
CA LYS A 36 -22.90 -1.12 17.29
C LYS A 36 -22.07 -0.58 16.14
N PRO A 37 -20.98 -1.27 15.71
CA PRO A 37 -20.31 -0.91 14.47
C PRO A 37 -21.34 -0.90 13.32
N ALA A 38 -21.25 0.10 12.43
CA ALA A 38 -22.19 0.25 11.31
C ALA A 38 -22.16 -0.94 10.32
N LEU A 39 -21.26 -1.89 10.53
CA LEU A 39 -21.18 -3.20 9.88
C LEU A 39 -21.29 -4.26 10.97
N ALA A 40 -22.34 -5.07 10.94
CA ALA A 40 -22.43 -6.26 11.77
C ALA A 40 -21.40 -7.28 11.30
N VAL A 41 -20.28 -7.38 12.03
CA VAL A 41 -19.44 -8.58 11.98
C VAL A 41 -19.99 -9.49 13.06
N SER A 42 -20.64 -10.57 12.64
CA SER A 42 -21.20 -11.59 13.53
C SER A 42 -20.11 -12.20 14.40
N ASP A 43 -20.34 -12.28 15.71
CA ASP A 43 -19.51 -12.95 16.72
C ASP A 43 -19.62 -14.49 16.65
N GLU A 44 -19.46 -15.07 15.47
CA GLU A 44 -18.94 -16.43 15.36
C GLU A 44 -17.46 -16.27 15.07
N ALA A 45 -16.60 -16.56 16.05
CA ALA A 45 -15.18 -16.67 15.80
C ALA A 45 -14.99 -17.71 14.68
N PRO A 46 -14.55 -17.34 13.47
CA PRO A 46 -14.09 -18.35 12.55
C PRO A 46 -12.78 -18.82 13.15
N THR A 47 -12.70 -20.10 13.48
CA THR A 47 -11.44 -20.83 13.41
C THR A 47 -10.77 -20.41 12.11
N GLN A 48 -9.80 -19.50 12.20
CA GLN A 48 -9.00 -19.07 11.06
C GLN A 48 -8.11 -20.25 10.67
N THR A 49 -8.71 -21.21 9.97
CA THR A 49 -8.04 -21.80 8.81
C THR A 49 -7.59 -20.61 7.99
N ALA A 50 -6.28 -20.49 7.74
CA ALA A 50 -5.69 -19.41 6.96
C ALA A 50 -6.53 -19.17 5.70
N ALA A 51 -7.39 -18.15 5.74
CA ALA A 51 -8.23 -17.80 4.61
C ALA A 51 -7.28 -17.32 3.51
N ALA A 52 -7.32 -18.01 2.37
CA ALA A 52 -6.64 -17.57 1.16
C ALA A 52 -6.93 -16.08 0.93
N PRO A 53 -5.95 -15.26 0.54
CA PRO A 53 -6.18 -13.84 0.31
C PRO A 53 -7.33 -13.68 -0.68
N ALA A 54 -8.35 -12.90 -0.30
CA ALA A 54 -9.43 -12.50 -1.19
C ALA A 54 -8.83 -12.06 -2.52
N ALA A 55 -9.21 -12.73 -3.60
CA ALA A 55 -8.71 -12.43 -4.93
C ALA A 55 -9.02 -10.97 -5.25
N ILE A 56 -8.02 -10.25 -5.77
CA ILE A 56 -8.29 -8.95 -6.38
C ILE A 56 -9.09 -9.25 -7.65
N GLU A 57 -10.37 -8.92 -7.64
CA GLU A 57 -11.22 -9.01 -8.83
C GLU A 57 -11.02 -7.75 -9.68
N ILE A 58 -9.95 -7.76 -10.48
CA ILE A 58 -9.79 -6.84 -11.61
C ILE A 58 -9.79 -7.63 -12.92
N PRO A 59 -10.25 -7.03 -14.04
CA PRO A 59 -10.20 -7.69 -15.34
C PRO A 59 -8.79 -8.16 -15.69
N PRO A 60 -8.63 -9.31 -16.36
CA PRO A 60 -7.33 -9.75 -16.85
C PRO A 60 -6.67 -8.69 -17.74
N ILE A 61 -5.39 -8.42 -17.52
CA ILE A 61 -4.69 -7.34 -18.20
C ILE A 61 -4.31 -7.67 -19.65
N GLY A 62 -4.27 -8.95 -20.01
CA GLY A 62 -3.83 -9.47 -21.32
C GLY A 62 -4.42 -8.71 -22.52
N PRO A 63 -5.76 -8.60 -22.65
CA PRO A 63 -6.39 -7.87 -23.76
C PRO A 63 -5.94 -6.41 -23.86
N LYS A 64 -5.62 -5.76 -22.73
CA LYS A 64 -5.22 -4.35 -22.70
C LYS A 64 -3.77 -4.14 -23.14
N LEU A 65 -2.90 -5.12 -22.91
CA LEU A 65 -1.47 -5.06 -23.27
C LEU A 65 -1.25 -4.92 -24.77
N ALA A 66 -2.13 -5.47 -25.61
CA ALA A 66 -2.05 -5.32 -27.07
C ALA A 66 -2.19 -3.84 -27.54
N SER A 67 -2.85 -3.02 -26.74
CA SER A 67 -3.07 -1.58 -27.00
C SER A 67 -2.26 -0.67 -26.08
N ALA A 68 -1.29 -1.22 -25.34
CA ALA A 68 -0.51 -0.47 -24.37
C ALA A 68 0.50 0.47 -25.05
N ASN A 69 0.69 1.64 -24.45
CA ASN A 69 1.65 2.65 -24.89
C ASN A 69 2.88 2.68 -23.97
N VAL A 70 4.03 2.27 -24.51
CA VAL A 70 5.30 2.19 -23.77
C VAL A 70 5.78 3.56 -23.29
N ASP A 71 5.61 4.62 -24.09
CA ASP A 71 6.05 5.97 -23.73
C ASP A 71 5.17 6.57 -22.63
N ALA A 72 3.86 6.32 -22.69
CA ALA A 72 2.95 6.67 -21.60
C ALA A 72 3.32 5.91 -20.32
N GLY A 73 3.62 4.62 -20.43
CA GLY A 73 4.07 3.77 -19.33
C GLY A 73 5.36 4.27 -18.68
N LYS A 74 6.34 4.68 -19.50
CA LYS A 74 7.56 5.33 -19.04
C LYS A 74 7.25 6.61 -18.27
N ALA A 75 6.37 7.46 -18.80
CA ALA A 75 6.00 8.71 -18.12
C ALA A 75 5.31 8.46 -16.77
N ILE A 76 4.44 7.45 -16.67
CA ILE A 76 3.81 7.04 -15.41
C ILE A 76 4.85 6.49 -14.44
N PHE A 77 5.76 5.62 -14.91
CA PHE A 77 6.83 5.07 -14.09
C PHE A 77 7.71 6.18 -13.49
N GLN A 78 8.10 7.17 -14.30
CA GLN A 78 8.89 8.31 -13.82
C GLN A 78 8.19 9.11 -12.72
N LYS A 79 6.86 9.26 -12.82
CA LYS A 79 6.06 10.00 -11.83
C LYS A 79 5.79 9.21 -10.56
N GLN A 80 5.50 7.91 -10.68
CA GLN A 80 4.89 7.12 -9.60
C GLN A 80 5.84 6.07 -9.01
N CYS A 81 6.86 5.64 -9.74
CA CYS A 81 7.68 4.48 -9.37
C CYS A 81 9.17 4.82 -9.20
N PHE A 82 9.68 5.77 -9.98
CA PHE A 82 11.12 6.09 -10.06
C PHE A 82 11.74 6.53 -8.73
N THR A 83 10.98 7.19 -7.86
CA THR A 83 11.48 7.56 -6.52
C THR A 83 11.92 6.34 -5.72
N CYS A 84 11.20 5.23 -5.87
CA CYS A 84 11.42 4.01 -5.09
C CYS A 84 12.16 2.92 -5.87
N HIS A 85 12.19 2.98 -7.20
CA HIS A 85 12.74 1.90 -8.03
C HIS A 85 13.71 2.43 -9.09
N THR A 86 14.66 1.59 -9.46
CA THR A 86 15.45 1.72 -10.67
C THR A 86 15.01 0.65 -11.67
N VAL A 87 15.26 0.92 -12.95
CA VAL A 87 14.93 -0.02 -14.05
C VAL A 87 16.13 -0.28 -14.94
N ASP A 88 17.28 0.34 -14.73
CA ASP A 88 18.46 0.09 -15.54
C ASP A 88 19.12 -1.25 -15.16
N LYS A 89 19.76 -1.89 -16.13
CA LYS A 89 20.51 -3.13 -15.92
C LYS A 89 21.62 -2.93 -14.89
N GLY A 90 21.59 -3.70 -13.81
CA GLY A 90 22.53 -3.55 -12.70
C GLY A 90 22.34 -2.27 -11.88
N GLY A 91 21.22 -1.58 -12.04
CA GLY A 91 20.89 -0.39 -11.27
C GLY A 91 20.75 -0.69 -9.77
N ALA A 92 21.01 0.32 -8.94
CA ALA A 92 20.96 0.18 -7.49
C ALA A 92 19.54 -0.05 -6.95
N ASN A 93 19.45 -0.78 -5.84
CA ASN A 93 18.26 -0.78 -4.98
C ASN A 93 18.07 0.61 -4.36
N LYS A 94 16.82 1.07 -4.29
CA LYS A 94 16.43 2.31 -3.59
C LYS A 94 15.55 1.89 -2.39
N VAL A 95 14.45 2.60 -2.15
CA VAL A 95 13.41 2.20 -1.20
C VAL A 95 12.81 0.84 -1.58
N GLY A 96 12.70 0.57 -2.87
CA GLY A 96 12.33 -0.71 -3.46
C GLY A 96 13.48 -1.33 -4.28
N PRO A 97 13.34 -2.61 -4.69
CA PRO A 97 14.35 -3.31 -5.48
C PRO A 97 14.46 -2.76 -6.90
N ASN A 98 15.59 -3.01 -7.57
CA ASN A 98 15.69 -2.81 -9.01
C ASN A 98 14.71 -3.74 -9.77
N LEU A 99 14.11 -3.20 -10.82
CA LEU A 99 13.04 -3.83 -11.61
C LEU A 99 13.49 -4.30 -13.00
N TRP A 100 14.79 -4.28 -13.30
CA TRP A 100 15.30 -4.85 -14.55
C TRP A 100 14.93 -6.33 -14.66
N GLY A 101 14.35 -6.70 -15.81
CA GLY A 101 13.90 -8.06 -16.10
C GLY A 101 12.84 -8.56 -15.12
N ILE A 102 11.92 -7.71 -14.67
CA ILE A 102 10.90 -8.10 -13.67
C ILE A 102 9.91 -9.14 -14.18
N VAL A 103 9.52 -9.11 -15.46
CA VAL A 103 8.53 -10.05 -16.03
C VAL A 103 9.09 -11.47 -16.04
N ASP A 104 8.33 -12.42 -15.51
CA ASP A 104 8.68 -13.82 -15.22
C ASP A 104 9.82 -14.00 -14.21
N ARG A 105 10.27 -12.95 -13.53
CA ARG A 105 11.26 -13.08 -12.45
C ARG A 105 10.59 -13.66 -11.22
N LYS A 106 11.26 -14.59 -10.53
CA LYS A 106 10.79 -15.12 -9.24
C LYS A 106 10.46 -13.97 -8.29
N LYS A 107 9.30 -14.04 -7.62
CA LYS A 107 8.90 -13.01 -6.66
C LYS A 107 9.89 -12.97 -5.49
N ALA A 108 10.11 -11.77 -4.96
CA ALA A 108 11.00 -11.53 -3.82
C ALA A 108 12.42 -12.13 -3.96
N SER A 109 13.01 -12.08 -5.15
CA SER A 109 14.30 -12.74 -5.46
C SER A 109 15.43 -11.80 -5.85
N HIS A 110 15.21 -10.49 -5.98
CA HIS A 110 16.28 -9.58 -6.38
C HIS A 110 17.36 -9.50 -5.29
N GLU A 111 18.60 -9.68 -5.70
CA GLU A 111 19.74 -9.74 -4.80
C GLU A 111 19.94 -8.42 -4.05
N GLY A 112 20.41 -8.52 -2.81
CA GLY A 112 20.71 -7.34 -1.98
C GLY A 112 19.50 -6.52 -1.55
N PHE A 113 18.25 -7.01 -1.75
CA PHE A 113 17.05 -6.34 -1.26
C PHE A 113 16.34 -7.14 -0.15
N SER A 114 15.93 -6.45 0.91
CA SER A 114 15.20 -7.07 2.03
C SER A 114 13.69 -6.93 1.85
N TYR A 115 13.03 -8.04 1.52
CA TYR A 115 11.59 -8.07 1.28
C TYR A 115 10.74 -8.14 2.56
N SER A 116 9.45 -7.81 2.44
CA SER A 116 8.46 -8.14 3.47
C SER A 116 8.14 -9.63 3.45
N SER A 117 7.89 -10.24 4.62
CA SER A 117 7.42 -11.63 4.73
C SER A 117 6.18 -11.89 3.88
N ALA A 118 5.28 -10.92 3.78
CA ALA A 118 4.09 -10.97 2.94
C ALA A 118 4.40 -11.25 1.46
N LEU A 119 5.44 -10.61 0.92
CA LEU A 119 5.80 -10.77 -0.49
C LEU A 119 6.67 -12.02 -0.71
N THR A 120 7.55 -12.34 0.23
CA THR A 120 8.30 -13.61 0.22
C THR A 120 7.37 -14.82 0.26
N GLY A 121 6.30 -14.76 1.06
CA GLY A 121 5.31 -15.83 1.18
C GLY A 121 4.39 -16.03 -0.03
N LYS A 122 4.37 -15.11 -1.00
CA LYS A 122 3.54 -15.26 -2.21
C LYS A 122 4.05 -16.35 -3.15
N GLY A 123 5.37 -16.53 -3.23
CA GLY A 123 5.98 -17.49 -4.16
C GLY A 123 5.66 -17.22 -5.64
N GLY A 124 6.11 -18.14 -6.49
CA GLY A 124 5.95 -18.06 -7.95
C GLY A 124 6.75 -16.93 -8.61
N ASP A 125 6.35 -16.60 -9.83
CA ASP A 125 7.03 -15.64 -10.71
C ASP A 125 6.14 -14.43 -11.00
N TRP A 126 6.72 -13.30 -11.35
CA TRP A 126 5.98 -12.09 -11.71
C TRP A 126 5.39 -12.20 -13.12
N THR A 127 4.20 -12.79 -13.24
CA THR A 127 3.43 -12.73 -14.50
C THR A 127 2.91 -11.32 -14.76
N TYR A 128 2.38 -11.08 -15.97
CA TYR A 128 1.72 -9.83 -16.32
C TYR A 128 0.56 -9.50 -15.35
N GLU A 129 -0.24 -10.49 -14.99
CA GLU A 129 -1.36 -10.39 -14.07
C GLU A 129 -0.90 -10.11 -12.64
N ASP A 130 0.17 -10.76 -12.19
CA ASP A 130 0.72 -10.53 -10.86
C ASP A 130 1.26 -9.10 -10.70
N ILE A 131 1.92 -8.58 -11.75
CA ILE A 131 2.37 -7.18 -11.76
C ILE A 131 1.16 -6.25 -11.76
N ASP A 132 0.13 -6.53 -12.58
CA ASP A 132 -1.11 -5.76 -12.63
C ASP A 132 -1.79 -5.65 -11.26
N HIS A 133 -1.94 -6.78 -10.58
CA HIS A 133 -2.54 -6.84 -9.25
C HIS A 133 -1.71 -6.08 -8.22
N MET A 134 -0.38 -6.23 -8.26
CA MET A 134 0.54 -5.55 -7.35
C MET A 134 0.47 -4.03 -7.53
N ILE A 135 0.44 -3.52 -8.77
CA ILE A 135 0.38 -2.08 -9.02
C ILE A 135 -1.04 -1.51 -8.95
N PHE A 136 -2.09 -2.34 -9.03
CA PHE A 136 -3.47 -1.91 -8.78
C PHE A 136 -3.72 -1.63 -7.29
N LYS A 137 -3.36 -2.58 -6.42
CA LYS A 137 -3.57 -2.43 -4.97
C LYS A 137 -2.57 -3.29 -4.17
N PRO A 138 -1.35 -2.77 -3.90
CA PRO A 138 -0.27 -3.56 -3.31
C PRO A 138 -0.65 -4.21 -1.97
N THR A 139 -1.35 -3.46 -1.11
CA THR A 139 -1.74 -3.91 0.23
C THR A 139 -2.87 -4.94 0.20
N ALA A 140 -3.69 -4.96 -0.85
CA ALA A 140 -4.67 -6.03 -1.07
C ALA A 140 -3.99 -7.26 -1.69
N TYR A 141 -3.03 -7.04 -2.61
CA TYR A 141 -2.34 -8.12 -3.30
C TYR A 141 -1.47 -8.92 -2.33
N ALA A 142 -0.61 -8.24 -1.58
CA ALA A 142 0.26 -8.81 -0.56
C ALA A 142 0.03 -8.07 0.76
N ARG A 143 -0.93 -8.56 1.57
CA ARG A 143 -1.24 -7.98 2.88
C ARG A 143 -0.02 -8.01 3.80
N GLY A 144 0.43 -6.83 4.23
CA GLY A 144 1.68 -6.67 4.99
C GLY A 144 2.91 -6.38 4.12
N THR A 145 2.72 -6.11 2.83
CA THR A 145 3.80 -5.60 1.97
C THR A 145 4.33 -4.28 2.49
N LYS A 146 5.65 -4.09 2.39
CA LYS A 146 6.33 -2.82 2.70
C LYS A 146 6.21 -1.79 1.57
N MET A 147 5.63 -2.15 0.42
CA MET A 147 5.43 -1.22 -0.69
C MET A 147 4.28 -0.26 -0.40
N ALA A 148 4.61 0.92 0.12
CA ALA A 148 3.68 2.01 0.40
C ALA A 148 3.28 2.74 -0.90
N PHE A 149 2.47 2.08 -1.72
CA PHE A 149 1.94 2.64 -2.95
C PHE A 149 0.41 2.54 -2.97
N ALA A 150 -0.27 3.63 -3.35
CA ALA A 150 -1.74 3.71 -3.32
C ALA A 150 -2.38 2.80 -4.38
N GLY A 151 -1.68 2.61 -5.51
CA GLY A 151 -2.15 1.85 -6.66
C GLY A 151 -2.45 2.73 -7.89
N LEU A 152 -2.51 2.09 -9.05
CA LEU A 152 -2.95 2.65 -10.33
C LEU A 152 -4.36 2.14 -10.65
N ALA A 153 -5.37 2.98 -10.45
CA ALA A 153 -6.76 2.57 -10.60
C ALA A 153 -7.15 2.29 -12.05
N LYS A 154 -6.59 3.04 -13.02
CA LYS A 154 -6.94 2.91 -14.43
C LYS A 154 -6.22 1.74 -15.06
N GLU A 155 -6.98 0.83 -15.67
CA GLU A 155 -6.46 -0.36 -16.34
C GLU A 155 -5.47 -0.02 -17.46
N GLN A 156 -5.76 0.99 -18.28
CA GLN A 156 -4.82 1.42 -19.33
C GLN A 156 -3.48 1.89 -18.75
N GLU A 157 -3.48 2.65 -17.65
CA GLU A 157 -2.24 3.12 -17.03
C GLU A 157 -1.41 1.95 -16.50
N ARG A 158 -2.06 0.90 -15.99
CA ARG A 158 -1.37 -0.32 -15.57
C ARG A 158 -0.77 -1.06 -16.76
N ALA A 159 -1.55 -1.28 -17.82
CA ALA A 159 -1.09 -1.92 -19.04
C ALA A 159 0.11 -1.19 -19.66
N ASP A 160 0.06 0.14 -19.70
CA ASP A 160 1.14 0.99 -20.22
C ASP A 160 2.42 0.81 -19.38
N VAL A 161 2.33 0.87 -18.05
CA VAL A 161 3.48 0.66 -17.15
C VAL A 161 4.05 -0.75 -17.30
N ILE A 162 3.20 -1.77 -17.39
CA ILE A 162 3.62 -3.16 -17.57
C ILE A 162 4.33 -3.34 -18.92
N ALA A 163 3.80 -2.75 -19.99
CA ALA A 163 4.43 -2.75 -21.30
C ALA A 163 5.80 -2.05 -21.27
N TYR A 164 5.94 -0.95 -20.54
CA TYR A 164 7.23 -0.30 -20.31
C TYR A 164 8.20 -1.22 -19.54
N LEU A 165 7.80 -1.76 -18.39
CA LEU A 165 8.63 -2.65 -17.58
C LEU A 165 9.09 -3.89 -18.37
N ARG A 166 8.24 -4.43 -19.24
CA ARG A 166 8.58 -5.53 -20.17
C ARG A 166 9.77 -5.19 -21.07
N THR A 167 9.88 -3.94 -21.54
CA THR A 167 11.00 -3.50 -22.39
C THR A 167 12.30 -3.30 -21.62
N MET A 168 12.25 -3.21 -20.29
CA MET A 168 13.40 -3.08 -19.41
C MET A 168 14.00 -4.45 -19.08
N ALA A 169 14.47 -5.17 -20.10
CA ALA A 169 15.05 -6.50 -20.00
C ALA A 169 15.99 -6.78 -21.18
N ASP A 170 16.95 -7.69 -21.00
CA ASP A 170 17.80 -8.17 -22.10
C ASP A 170 17.00 -8.95 -23.16
N SER A 171 15.92 -9.60 -22.73
CA SER A 171 15.03 -10.38 -23.60
C SER A 171 13.59 -10.17 -23.15
N PRO A 172 12.92 -9.11 -23.67
CA PRO A 172 11.53 -8.82 -23.36
C PRO A 172 10.63 -10.03 -23.64
N LYS A 173 9.87 -10.46 -22.62
CA LYS A 173 8.96 -11.60 -22.72
C LYS A 173 7.85 -11.35 -23.75
N PRO A 174 7.31 -12.36 -24.44
CA PRO A 174 6.19 -12.16 -25.36
C PRO A 174 4.96 -11.64 -24.60
N LEU A 175 4.16 -10.79 -25.25
CA LEU A 175 2.84 -10.44 -24.71
C LEU A 175 1.93 -11.69 -24.75
N PRO A 176 1.03 -11.84 -23.76
CA PRO A 176 0.07 -12.94 -23.71
C PRO A 176 -1.03 -12.82 -24.77
#